data_AF-A0A9C9NH26-F1
#
_entry.id   AF-A0A9C9NH26-F1
#
_cell.length_a   1.000
_cell.length_b   1.000
_cell.length_c   1.000
_cell.angle_alpha   90.00
_cell.angle_beta   90.00
_cell.angle_gamma   90.00
#
_symmetry.space_group_name_H-M   'P 1'
#
loop_
_entity.id
_entity.type
_entity.pdbx_description
1 polymer ?
#
loop_
_entity_poly.entity_id
_entity_poly.type
_entity_poly.pdbx_seq_one_letter_code
_entity_poly.pdbx_strand_id
1 'polypeptide(L)'
;MSELSRKLDHAEKAALPTVAELELNADGSLVQLDAGAWFVCFVPGIDKQWWHPFVHHRHKHVFALRPAENCKWALFEPWWTRLLTATISNEQAEKFLRWGALGDVLLVREAIPGGGGQARG
;
A
#
# COMPACT_ATOMS: atom_id res chain seq x y z
N MET A 1 28.80 25.48 -36.04
CA MET A 1 27.56 25.39 -35.25
C MET A 1 27.06 26.80 -35.00
N SER A 2 25.99 27.20 -35.70
CA SER A 2 25.47 28.58 -35.76
C SER A 2 24.90 29.07 -34.43
N GLU A 3 25.00 30.38 -34.14
CA GLU A 3 24.36 31.05 -33.00
C GLU A 3 22.84 30.76 -32.89
N LEU A 4 22.18 30.42 -34.00
CA LEU A 4 20.78 29.97 -33.99
C LEU A 4 20.59 28.66 -33.22
N SER A 5 21.53 27.71 -33.35
CA SER A 5 21.49 26.43 -32.64
C SER A 5 21.59 26.65 -31.13
N ARG A 6 22.43 27.60 -30.70
CA ARG A 6 22.61 27.94 -29.28
C ARG A 6 21.41 28.67 -28.67
N LYS A 7 20.63 29.36 -29.49
CA LYS A 7 19.37 30.03 -29.08
C LYS A 7 18.20 29.06 -29.01
N LEU A 8 18.14 28.05 -29.88
CA LEU A 8 17.16 26.96 -29.77
C LEU A 8 17.38 26.13 -28.49
N ASP A 9 18.62 25.78 -28.17
CA ASP A 9 18.95 25.03 -26.94
C ASP A 9 18.56 25.76 -25.64
N HIS A 10 18.48 27.09 -25.67
CA HIS A 10 18.05 27.91 -24.52
C HIS A 10 16.53 28.05 -24.43
N ALA A 11 15.84 28.10 -25.57
CA ALA A 11 14.38 28.19 -25.60
C ALA A 11 13.71 26.86 -25.22
N GLU A 12 14.33 25.73 -25.56
CA GLU A 12 13.79 24.39 -25.26
C GLU A 12 13.98 23.98 -23.78
N LYS A 13 14.94 24.59 -23.08
CA LYS A 13 15.14 24.41 -21.63
C LYS A 13 14.10 25.11 -20.75
N ALA A 14 13.24 25.96 -21.31
CA ALA A 14 12.34 26.82 -20.55
C ALA A 14 11.00 26.17 -20.16
N ALA A 15 10.80 24.87 -20.41
CA ALA A 15 9.56 24.17 -20.05
C ALA A 15 9.80 22.84 -19.33
N LEU A 16 10.87 22.73 -18.53
CA LEU A 16 10.84 21.76 -17.44
C LEU A 16 9.70 22.19 -16.51
N PRO A 17 8.73 21.32 -16.19
CA PRO A 17 7.67 21.68 -15.27
C PRO A 17 8.33 22.18 -14.00
N THR A 18 8.05 23.43 -13.65
CA THR A 18 8.44 23.99 -12.37
C THR A 18 7.91 23.00 -11.35
N VAL A 19 8.79 22.42 -10.53
CA VAL A 19 8.37 21.51 -9.46
C VAL A 19 7.37 22.30 -8.64
N ALA A 20 6.09 21.97 -8.76
CA ALA A 20 5.07 22.62 -7.98
C ALA A 20 5.45 22.37 -6.52
N GLU A 21 5.64 23.44 -5.75
CA GLU A 21 5.84 23.31 -4.31
C GLU A 21 4.60 22.61 -3.75
N LEU A 22 4.81 21.41 -3.22
CA LEU A 22 3.75 20.59 -2.68
C LEU A 22 3.39 21.12 -1.28
N GLU A 23 2.15 21.55 -1.10
CA GLU A 23 1.63 21.90 0.23
C GLU A 23 1.38 20.61 1.01
N LEU A 24 2.18 20.39 2.06
CA LEU A 24 2.05 19.25 2.95
C LEU A 24 1.32 19.65 4.24
N ASN A 25 0.55 18.73 4.80
CA ASN A 25 -0.05 18.89 6.12
C ASN A 25 0.99 18.71 7.26
N ALA A 26 0.53 18.83 8.51
CA ALA A 26 1.38 18.66 9.69
C ALA A 26 2.03 17.26 9.78
N ASP A 27 1.39 16.28 9.16
CA ASP A 27 1.83 14.90 9.04
C ASP A 27 2.71 14.70 7.78
N GLY A 28 3.19 15.76 7.12
CA GLY A 28 4.08 15.64 5.94
C GLY A 28 3.44 14.91 4.74
N SER A 29 2.12 14.81 4.70
CA SER A 29 1.33 14.19 3.63
C SER A 29 0.65 15.27 2.78
N LEU A 30 0.38 14.96 1.51
CA LEU A 30 -0.40 15.81 0.60
C LEU A 30 -1.87 15.94 1.03
N VAL A 31 -2.36 14.98 1.81
CA VAL A 31 -3.75 14.91 2.27
C VAL A 31 -3.80 14.48 3.73
N GLN A 32 -4.76 15.02 4.46
CA GLN A 32 -5.07 14.52 5.80
C GLN A 32 -5.64 13.11 5.71
N LEU A 33 -5.09 12.20 6.49
CA LEU A 33 -5.53 10.81 6.58
C LEU A 33 -5.89 10.48 8.02
N ASP A 34 -7.02 9.82 8.21
CA ASP A 34 -7.39 9.27 9.51
C ASP A 34 -6.70 7.92 9.73
N ALA A 35 -6.24 7.69 10.95
CA ALA A 35 -5.60 6.42 11.31
C ALA A 35 -6.59 5.26 11.24
N GLY A 36 -6.36 4.34 10.30
CA GLY A 36 -7.16 3.13 10.15
C GLY A 36 -6.80 2.05 11.17
N ALA A 37 -7.77 1.22 11.54
CA ALA A 37 -7.53 -0.03 12.26
C ALA A 37 -7.59 -1.21 11.28
N TRP A 38 -6.58 -2.06 11.30
CA TRP A 38 -6.40 -3.19 10.41
C TRP A 38 -6.41 -4.50 11.19
N PHE A 39 -7.12 -5.49 10.66
CA PHE A 39 -6.93 -6.89 11.03
C PHE A 39 -5.84 -7.46 10.14
N VAL A 40 -4.66 -7.70 10.71
CA VAL A 40 -3.54 -8.37 10.04
C VAL A 40 -3.64 -9.86 10.35
N CYS A 41 -3.89 -10.66 9.32
CA CYS A 41 -4.19 -12.08 9.44
C CYS A 41 -3.01 -12.91 8.94
N PHE A 42 -2.49 -13.80 9.79
CA PHE A 42 -1.44 -14.77 9.48
C PHE A 42 -2.08 -16.14 9.34
N VAL A 43 -2.20 -16.63 8.10
CA VAL A 43 -3.06 -17.78 7.80
C VAL A 43 -2.29 -18.95 7.18
N PRO A 44 -2.82 -20.18 7.33
CA PRO A 44 -2.34 -21.31 6.54
C PRO A 44 -2.63 -21.07 5.05
N GLY A 45 -1.76 -21.58 4.17
CA GLY A 45 -1.99 -21.48 2.72
C GLY A 45 -3.25 -22.24 2.29
N ILE A 46 -3.96 -21.71 1.28
CA ILE A 46 -5.20 -22.30 0.74
C ILE A 46 -4.93 -23.63 0.04
N ASP A 47 -3.83 -23.71 -0.73
CA ASP A 47 -3.41 -24.92 -1.45
C ASP A 47 -2.02 -25.40 -1.01
N LYS A 48 -1.86 -26.72 -0.92
CA LYS A 48 -0.59 -27.36 -0.49
C LYS A 48 0.60 -27.12 -1.44
N GLN A 49 0.37 -26.75 -2.71
CA GLN A 49 1.39 -26.82 -3.77
C GLN A 49 1.83 -25.47 -4.38
N TRP A 50 1.29 -24.33 -3.96
CA TRP A 50 1.49 -23.09 -4.73
C TRP A 50 2.46 -22.05 -4.15
N TRP A 51 3.42 -22.45 -3.30
CA TRP A 51 4.31 -21.45 -2.65
C TRP A 51 5.76 -21.95 -2.45
N HIS A 52 6.68 -21.03 -2.77
CA HIS A 52 8.16 -21.10 -2.83
C HIS A 52 8.87 -21.90 -1.70
N PRO A 53 10.07 -22.50 -1.93
CA PRO A 53 10.84 -23.25 -0.92
C PRO A 53 11.26 -22.53 0.38
N PHE A 54 10.94 -21.23 0.56
CA PHE A 54 11.27 -20.47 1.77
C PHE A 54 10.10 -20.34 2.75
N VAL A 55 9.06 -21.14 2.55
CA VAL A 55 7.81 -21.00 3.29
C VAL A 55 7.93 -21.62 4.70
N HIS A 56 7.57 -20.86 5.74
CA HIS A 56 7.55 -21.35 7.13
C HIS A 56 6.36 -22.30 7.34
N HIS A 57 6.53 -23.39 8.07
CA HIS A 57 5.51 -24.45 8.18
C HIS A 57 4.21 -23.99 8.89
N ARG A 58 4.30 -22.96 9.74
CA ARG A 58 3.19 -22.52 10.62
C ARG A 58 2.40 -21.30 10.11
N HIS A 59 3.03 -20.40 9.34
CA HIS A 59 2.41 -19.16 8.84
C HIS A 59 2.98 -18.88 7.44
N LYS A 60 2.15 -18.91 6.40
CA LYS A 60 2.62 -18.86 4.99
C LYS A 60 2.02 -17.71 4.19
N HIS A 61 0.93 -17.14 4.68
CA HIS A 61 0.21 -16.10 3.96
C HIS A 61 -0.23 -15.02 4.94
N VAL A 62 -0.09 -13.77 4.51
CA VAL A 62 -0.50 -12.60 5.28
C VAL A 62 -1.41 -11.77 4.40
N PHE A 63 -2.56 -11.38 4.93
CA PHE A 63 -3.38 -10.33 4.35
C PHE A 63 -3.84 -9.40 5.48
N ALA A 64 -4.24 -8.19 5.11
CA ALA A 64 -4.82 -7.23 6.02
C ALA A 64 -6.21 -6.79 5.53
N LEU A 65 -7.13 -6.62 6.46
CA LEU A 65 -8.48 -6.11 6.21
C LEU A 65 -8.77 -4.93 7.10
N ARG A 66 -9.42 -3.89 6.56
CA ARG A 66 -10.08 -2.88 7.38
C ARG A 66 -11.50 -2.62 6.92
N PRO A 67 -12.45 -2.32 7.83
CA PRO A 67 -13.73 -1.77 7.44
C PRO A 67 -13.54 -0.49 6.62
N ALA A 68 -14.38 -0.32 5.62
CA ALA A 68 -14.50 0.90 4.83
C ALA A 68 -15.97 1.37 4.88
N GLU A 69 -16.22 2.54 4.28
CA GLU A 69 -17.58 3.09 4.22
C GLU A 69 -18.56 2.15 3.49
N ASN A 70 -19.86 2.36 3.71
CA ASN A 70 -20.93 1.69 2.97
C ASN A 70 -20.89 0.15 3.05
N CYS A 71 -20.56 -0.40 4.22
CA CYS A 71 -20.52 -1.85 4.45
C CYS A 71 -19.55 -2.56 3.48
N LYS A 72 -18.44 -1.90 3.16
CA LYS A 72 -17.34 -2.44 2.37
C LYS A 72 -16.11 -2.64 3.24
N TRP A 73 -15.14 -3.33 2.68
CA TRP A 73 -13.86 -3.59 3.33
C TRP A 73 -12.73 -3.33 2.34
N ALA A 74 -11.64 -2.76 2.83
CA ALA A 74 -10.39 -2.75 2.09
C ALA A 74 -9.60 -4.02 2.42
N LEU A 75 -9.29 -4.79 1.39
CA LEU A 75 -8.37 -5.93 1.43
C LEU A 75 -7.02 -5.47 0.91
N PHE A 76 -5.98 -5.86 1.64
CA PHE A 76 -4.59 -5.69 1.28
C PHE A 76 -3.91 -7.06 1.37
N GLU A 77 -3.33 -7.53 0.27
CA GLU A 77 -2.69 -8.84 0.22
C GLU A 77 -1.34 -8.71 -0.50
N PRO A 78 -0.21 -8.83 0.23
CA PRO A 78 1.10 -8.90 -0.37
C PRO A 78 1.36 -10.27 -1.00
N TRP A 79 1.59 -10.26 -2.30
CA TRP A 79 2.12 -11.38 -3.08
C TRP A 79 3.61 -11.16 -3.31
N TRP A 80 4.37 -12.23 -3.54
CA TRP A 80 5.84 -12.20 -3.64
C TRP A 80 6.40 -11.09 -4.55
N THR A 81 5.73 -10.78 -5.66
CA THR A 81 6.10 -9.69 -6.58
C THR A 81 5.02 -8.64 -6.77
N ARG A 82 3.88 -8.75 -6.09
CA ARG A 82 2.70 -7.91 -6.37
C ARG A 82 2.00 -7.51 -5.10
N LEU A 83 1.40 -6.34 -5.13
CA LEU A 83 0.48 -5.94 -4.09
C LEU A 83 -0.94 -5.96 -4.64
N LEU A 84 -1.84 -6.70 -3.99
CA LEU A 84 -3.26 -6.63 -4.28
C LEU A 84 -3.93 -5.72 -3.25
N THR A 85 -4.64 -4.71 -3.75
CA THR A 85 -5.56 -3.89 -2.95
C THR A 85 -6.93 -3.96 -3.58
N ALA A 86 -7.97 -4.28 -2.81
CA ALA A 86 -9.33 -4.39 -3.33
C ALA A 86 -10.36 -3.87 -2.33
N THR A 87 -11.42 -3.25 -2.84
CA THR A 87 -12.63 -2.97 -2.05
C THR A 87 -13.61 -4.12 -2.23
N ILE A 88 -13.89 -4.85 -1.14
CA ILE A 88 -14.72 -6.06 -1.15
C ILE A 88 -16.01 -5.85 -0.35
N SER A 89 -17.02 -6.67 -0.63
CA SER A 89 -18.29 -6.65 0.12
C SER A 89 -18.15 -7.28 1.52
N ASN A 90 -19.14 -7.08 2.39
CA ASN A 90 -19.23 -7.76 3.68
C ASN A 90 -19.17 -9.29 3.55
N GLU A 91 -19.89 -9.86 2.58
CA GLU A 91 -19.94 -11.32 2.37
C GLU A 91 -18.58 -11.86 1.92
N GLN A 92 -17.82 -11.08 1.15
CA GLN A 92 -16.46 -11.42 0.75
C GLN A 92 -15.50 -11.29 1.94
N ALA A 93 -15.60 -10.20 2.71
CA ALA A 93 -14.78 -9.97 3.89
C ALA A 93 -14.98 -11.06 4.95
N GLU A 94 -16.21 -11.54 5.14
CA GLU A 94 -16.51 -12.65 6.04
C GLU A 94 -15.74 -13.93 5.68
N LYS A 95 -15.60 -14.24 4.38
CA LYS A 95 -14.81 -15.40 3.93
C LYS A 95 -13.33 -15.25 4.32
N PHE A 96 -12.76 -14.07 4.13
CA PHE A 96 -11.38 -13.80 4.56
C PHE A 96 -11.25 -13.81 6.08
N LEU A 97 -12.18 -13.22 6.84
CA LEU A 97 -12.12 -13.22 8.31
C LEU A 97 -12.21 -14.65 8.88
N ARG A 98 -13.05 -15.51 8.30
CA ARG A 98 -13.12 -16.93 8.67
C ARG A 98 -11.80 -17.65 8.38
N TRP A 99 -11.15 -17.34 7.26
CA TRP A 99 -9.80 -17.87 6.97
C TRP A 99 -8.75 -17.32 7.93
N GLY A 100 -8.83 -16.03 8.27
CA GLY A 100 -8.05 -15.35 9.31
C GLY A 100 -8.09 -16.08 10.64
N ALA A 101 -9.30 -16.46 11.07
CA ALA A 101 -9.54 -17.17 12.33
C ALA A 101 -8.93 -18.60 12.37
N LEU A 102 -8.51 -19.17 11.24
CA LEU A 102 -7.77 -20.44 11.21
C LEU A 102 -6.27 -20.28 11.54
N GLY A 103 -5.79 -19.05 11.63
CA GLY A 103 -4.43 -18.71 12.06
C GLY A 103 -4.45 -17.67 13.16
N ASP A 104 -3.57 -16.67 13.07
CA ASP A 104 -3.47 -15.59 14.06
C ASP A 104 -3.98 -14.28 13.45
N VAL A 105 -4.70 -13.48 14.25
CA VAL A 105 -5.21 -12.17 13.82
C VAL A 105 -4.74 -11.12 14.82
N LEU A 106 -4.07 -10.09 14.32
CA LEU A 106 -3.64 -8.92 15.08
C LEU A 106 -4.48 -7.70 14.70
N LEU A 107 -5.01 -6.99 15.68
CA LEU A 107 -5.57 -5.65 15.48
C LEU A 107 -4.45 -4.62 15.58
N VAL A 108 -4.13 -3.96 14.47
CA VAL A 108 -3.06 -2.96 14.37
C VAL A 108 -3.66 -1.62 13.99
N ARG A 109 -3.23 -0.55 14.66
CA ARG A 109 -3.59 0.82 14.29
C ARG A 109 -2.51 1.42 13.42
N GLU A 110 -2.91 1.96 12.29
CA GLU A 110 -2.01 2.63 11.34
C GLU A 110 -1.36 3.86 11.99
N ALA A 111 -0.06 4.00 11.78
CA ALA A 111 0.63 5.26 12.00
C ALA A 111 0.48 6.11 10.73
N ILE A 112 -0.02 7.33 10.85
CA ILE A 112 -0.07 8.25 9.72
C ILE A 112 1.38 8.65 9.37
N PRO A 113 1.77 8.64 8.08
CA PRO A 113 3.07 9.14 7.63
C PRO A 113 3.32 10.55 8.19
N GLY A 114 4.59 10.96 8.36
CA GLY A 114 4.95 12.29 8.87
C GLY A 114 5.91 12.29 10.05
N GLY A 115 5.79 11.31 10.93
CA GLY A 115 6.75 11.07 12.02
C GLY A 115 7.91 10.15 11.64
N GLY A 116 7.75 9.36 10.57
CA GLY A 116 8.81 8.55 9.99
C GLY A 116 9.59 9.41 9.01
N GLY A 117 10.82 9.76 9.34
CA GLY A 117 11.72 10.39 8.38
C GLY A 117 11.74 9.55 7.11
N GLN A 118 11.31 10.13 5.99
CA GLN A 118 11.55 9.60 4.66
C GLN A 118 13.08 9.64 4.42
N ALA A 119 13.80 8.72 5.05
CA ALA A 119 15.13 8.36 4.59
C ALA A 119 14.91 7.79 3.19
N ARG A 120 15.22 8.61 2.19
CA ARG A 120 15.19 8.25 0.77
C ARG A 120 15.76 6.84 0.61
N GLY A 121 14.99 5.96 -0.03
CA GLY A 121 15.53 4.74 -0.64
C GLY A 121 16.47 5.08 -1.78
#